data_AF-A0A350C9G7-F1
#
_entry.id   AF-A0A350C9G7-F1
#
_cell.length_a   1.000
_cell.length_b   1.000
_cell.length_c   1.000
_cell.angle_alpha   90.00
_cell.angle_beta   90.00
_cell.angle_gamma   90.00
#
_symmetry.space_group_name_H-M   'P 1'
#
loop_
_entity.id
_entity.type
_entity.pdbx_description
1 polymer ?
#
loop_
_entity_poly.entity_id
_entity_poly.type
_entity_poly.pdbx_seq_one_letter_code
_entity_poly.pdbx_strand_id
1 'polypeptide(L)'
;MRIGNWILGSCLSVLCSVLPSMADDVVFWPQFRGPGARGLALGTGVPEVWSATENVAWKRDVPGRGWSSPVVWGDSVFLTTVVNTGKSEEPKKGLYFGGDRTAPPQSVHQWKVLCLDLGSGEVRWERQVHEGQPLSSIHIKSSFASETAVTDGERVCFCFGNLGIFCFDFAGNEVWRHELAAMPMRFGWGTAASPALHGGRLYYCSDNEQQSSLLCLDAATGKELWRTARDDRSNWSTPFVWQH
;
A
#
# COMPACT_ATOMS: atom_id res chain seq x y z
N MET A 1 7.67 -86.86 -4.03
CA MET A 1 7.91 -85.79 -5.04
C MET A 1 6.68 -84.89 -5.11
N ARG A 2 6.72 -83.77 -4.39
CA ARG A 2 6.02 -82.49 -4.65
C ARG A 2 6.29 -81.58 -3.44
N ILE A 3 7.16 -80.60 -3.68
CA ILE A 3 7.54 -79.51 -2.77
C ILE A 3 6.83 -78.25 -3.31
N GLY A 4 6.37 -77.37 -2.43
CA GLY A 4 5.87 -76.03 -2.76
C GLY A 4 5.23 -75.38 -1.55
N ASN A 5 6.05 -74.80 -0.65
CA ASN A 5 6.39 -73.37 -0.55
C ASN A 5 5.24 -72.49 -0.05
N TRP A 6 5.33 -72.11 1.23
CA TRP A 6 4.56 -71.04 1.85
C TRP A 6 5.33 -69.71 1.65
N ILE A 7 4.71 -68.73 0.99
CA ILE A 7 5.23 -67.37 0.92
C ILE A 7 4.53 -66.55 2.02
N LEU A 8 5.29 -66.20 3.06
CA LEU A 8 4.93 -65.17 4.03
C LEU A 8 5.11 -63.80 3.35
N GLY A 9 4.00 -63.14 3.02
CA GLY A 9 4.00 -61.75 2.58
C GLY A 9 4.11 -60.81 3.78
N SER A 10 5.27 -60.20 3.98
CA SER A 10 5.43 -59.09 4.92
C SER A 10 4.75 -57.84 4.37
N CYS A 11 3.64 -57.43 4.98
CA CYS A 11 3.05 -56.10 4.79
C CYS A 11 3.99 -55.06 5.41
N LEU A 12 4.74 -54.34 4.57
CA LEU A 12 5.51 -53.18 4.98
C LEU A 12 4.54 -52.01 5.20
N SER A 13 4.18 -51.75 6.44
CA SER A 13 3.37 -50.60 6.84
C SER A 13 4.17 -49.32 6.60
N VAL A 14 3.89 -48.61 5.51
CA VAL A 14 4.41 -47.26 5.29
C VAL A 14 3.70 -46.33 6.28
N LEU A 15 4.38 -45.99 7.39
CA LEU A 15 3.97 -44.89 8.25
C LEU A 15 4.13 -43.59 7.45
N CYS A 16 3.04 -43.11 6.85
CA CYS A 16 2.94 -41.73 6.38
C CYS A 16 2.95 -40.83 7.62
N SER A 17 4.14 -40.35 8.01
CA SER A 17 4.27 -39.27 8.98
C SER A 17 3.65 -38.01 8.37
N VAL A 18 2.39 -37.75 8.70
CA VAL A 18 1.74 -36.46 8.47
C VAL A 18 2.44 -35.47 9.40
N LEU A 19 3.46 -34.79 8.91
CA LEU A 19 3.98 -33.61 9.59
C LEU A 19 2.86 -32.58 9.62
N PRO A 20 2.50 -32.00 10.77
CA PRO A 20 1.60 -30.87 10.79
C PRO A 20 2.23 -29.77 9.95
N SER A 21 1.55 -29.38 8.87
CA SER A 21 1.83 -28.11 8.21
C SER A 21 1.54 -27.04 9.25
N MET A 22 2.60 -26.51 9.86
CA MET A 22 2.54 -25.19 10.46
C MET A 22 2.42 -24.22 9.28
N ALA A 23 1.21 -24.11 8.72
CA ALA A 23 0.83 -22.90 8.06
C ALA A 23 0.77 -21.87 9.19
N ASP A 24 1.90 -21.22 9.47
CA ASP A 24 1.84 -19.92 10.11
C ASP A 24 0.82 -19.13 9.30
N ASP A 25 -0.24 -18.66 9.95
CA ASP A 25 -1.27 -17.83 9.30
C ASP A 25 -0.51 -16.70 8.60
N VAL A 26 -0.39 -16.77 7.27
CA VAL A 26 0.34 -15.75 6.52
C VAL A 26 -0.50 -14.48 6.59
N VAL A 27 -0.13 -13.58 7.51
CA VAL A 27 -0.85 -12.34 7.74
C VAL A 27 -0.49 -11.36 6.62
N PHE A 28 -1.29 -11.38 5.55
CA PHE A 28 -1.25 -10.37 4.52
C PHE A 28 -1.94 -9.08 5.00
N TRP A 29 -1.38 -7.92 4.65
CA TRP A 29 -1.99 -6.61 4.86
C TRP A 29 -2.05 -5.86 3.51
N PRO A 30 -2.97 -6.25 2.60
CA PRO A 30 -2.87 -5.88 1.19
C PRO A 30 -3.26 -4.44 0.86
N GLN A 31 -3.88 -3.71 1.78
CA GLN A 31 -4.51 -2.41 1.47
C GLN A 31 -4.70 -1.55 2.72
N PHE A 32 -5.22 -0.33 2.54
CA PHE A 32 -5.60 0.55 3.65
C PHE A 32 -6.56 -0.16 4.61
N ARG A 33 -6.22 -0.15 5.91
CA ARG A 33 -6.91 -0.91 6.97
C ARG A 33 -6.89 -2.43 6.79
N GLY A 34 -5.96 -2.98 6.01
CA GLY A 34 -5.66 -4.41 5.99
C GLY A 34 -6.73 -5.29 5.34
N PRO A 35 -6.78 -6.60 5.69
CA PRO A 35 -7.69 -7.57 5.08
C PRO A 35 -9.15 -7.13 5.15
N GLY A 36 -9.78 -7.00 3.97
CA GLY A 36 -11.16 -6.53 3.84
C GLY A 36 -11.38 -5.08 4.28
N ALA A 37 -10.32 -4.26 4.42
CA ALA A 37 -10.38 -2.85 4.84
C ALA A 37 -11.04 -2.61 6.22
N ARG A 38 -10.91 -3.58 7.13
CA ARG A 38 -11.59 -3.58 8.43
C ARG A 38 -10.80 -2.96 9.58
N GLY A 39 -9.48 -2.90 9.45
CA GLY A 39 -8.55 -2.46 10.50
C GLY A 39 -8.37 -3.52 11.60
N LEU A 40 -8.50 -4.80 11.23
CA LEU A 40 -8.40 -5.92 12.16
C LEU A 40 -7.18 -6.77 11.79
N ALA A 41 -6.22 -6.87 12.71
CA ALA A 41 -5.18 -7.87 12.65
C ALA A 41 -5.73 -9.18 13.24
N LEU A 42 -5.66 -10.27 12.47
CA LEU A 42 -6.00 -11.61 12.94
C LEU A 42 -4.69 -12.28 13.33
N GLY A 43 -4.56 -12.69 14.59
CA GLY A 43 -3.35 -13.31 15.11
C GLY A 43 -3.30 -13.30 16.63
N THR A 44 -2.55 -14.23 17.20
CA THR A 44 -2.28 -14.31 18.64
C THR A 44 -0.78 -14.06 18.90
N GLY A 45 -0.41 -13.68 20.12
CA GLY A 45 1.01 -13.46 20.47
C GLY A 45 1.56 -12.12 19.99
N VAL A 46 0.70 -11.13 19.73
CA VAL A 46 1.14 -9.75 19.53
C VAL A 46 1.76 -9.21 20.83
N PRO A 47 2.91 -8.50 20.78
CA PRO A 47 3.53 -7.99 22.00
C PRO A 47 2.62 -6.97 22.67
N GLU A 48 2.43 -7.12 23.99
CA GLU A 48 1.59 -6.20 24.79
C GLU A 48 2.37 -4.98 25.28
N VAL A 49 3.70 -5.04 25.23
CA VAL A 49 4.61 -3.97 25.63
C VAL A 49 5.43 -3.54 24.41
N TRP A 50 5.61 -2.24 24.20
CA TRP A 50 6.39 -1.71 23.09
C TRP A 50 7.14 -0.44 23.51
N SER A 51 8.33 -0.25 22.96
CA SER A 51 9.04 1.03 23.05
C SER A 51 9.82 1.31 21.76
N ALA A 52 10.65 2.35 21.76
CA ALA A 52 11.54 2.62 20.63
C ALA A 52 12.64 1.56 20.43
N THR A 53 12.84 0.66 21.40
CA THR A 53 13.89 -0.37 21.40
C THR A 53 13.43 -1.74 21.85
N GLU A 54 12.30 -1.84 22.56
CA GLU A 54 11.75 -3.09 23.09
C GLU A 54 10.69 -3.65 22.15
N ASN A 55 10.74 -4.96 21.92
CA ASN A 55 9.91 -5.69 20.94
C ASN A 55 10.05 -5.17 19.50
N VAL A 56 11.11 -4.42 19.20
CA VAL A 56 11.44 -3.94 17.86
C VAL A 56 12.29 -4.98 17.13
N ALA A 57 11.74 -5.60 16.09
CA ALA A 57 12.48 -6.54 15.24
C ALA A 57 13.57 -5.84 14.41
N TRP A 58 13.23 -4.70 13.83
CA TRP A 58 14.17 -3.85 13.09
C TRP A 58 13.62 -2.42 12.98
N LYS A 59 14.52 -1.49 12.62
CA LYS A 59 14.18 -0.11 12.29
C LYS A 59 14.96 0.32 11.06
N ARG A 60 14.28 1.04 10.16
CA ARG A 60 14.85 1.56 8.92
C ARG A 60 14.46 3.02 8.75
N ASP A 61 15.45 3.84 8.39
CA ASP A 61 15.16 5.20 7.92
C ASP A 61 14.67 5.13 6.47
N VAL A 62 13.50 5.72 6.22
CA VAL A 62 12.90 5.86 4.89
C VAL A 62 13.15 7.29 4.42
N PRO A 63 13.69 7.51 3.21
CA PRO A 63 13.99 8.86 2.75
C PRO A 63 12.71 9.67 2.56
N GLY A 64 12.76 10.98 2.81
CA GLY A 64 11.64 11.88 2.55
C GLY A 64 10.53 11.79 3.59
N ARG A 65 9.29 11.93 3.14
CA ARG A 65 8.09 11.93 3.99
C ARG A 65 6.93 11.22 3.28
N GLY A 66 6.25 10.35 4.03
CA GLY A 66 4.96 9.76 3.65
C GLY A 66 4.10 9.50 4.88
N TRP A 67 2.79 9.71 4.75
CA TRP A 67 1.80 9.37 5.78
C TRP A 67 0.90 8.18 5.36
N SER A 68 1.22 7.53 4.24
CA SER A 68 0.62 6.25 3.85
C SER A 68 0.86 5.15 4.89
N SER A 69 -0.01 4.15 4.95
CA SER A 69 0.25 2.93 5.72
C SER A 69 1.13 1.95 4.94
N PRO A 70 1.96 1.12 5.61
CA PRO A 70 2.62 0.00 4.93
C PRO A 70 1.60 -1.01 4.43
N VAL A 71 1.88 -1.57 3.25
CA VAL A 71 1.19 -2.75 2.71
C VAL A 71 2.14 -3.94 2.81
N VAL A 72 1.65 -5.07 3.31
CA VAL A 72 2.47 -6.27 3.51
C VAL A 72 1.90 -7.42 2.70
N TRP A 73 2.74 -8.05 1.88
CA TRP A 73 2.37 -9.29 1.18
C TRP A 73 3.53 -10.28 1.17
N GLY A 74 3.37 -11.41 1.88
CA GLY A 74 4.46 -12.35 2.13
C GLY A 74 5.59 -11.62 2.86
N ASP A 75 6.81 -11.77 2.34
CA ASP A 75 8.00 -11.10 2.90
C ASP A 75 8.23 -9.69 2.35
N SER A 76 7.26 -9.09 1.66
CA SER A 76 7.40 -7.76 1.05
C SER A 76 6.62 -6.70 1.82
N VAL A 77 7.27 -5.58 2.12
CA VAL A 77 6.64 -4.36 2.67
C VAL A 77 6.71 -3.24 1.64
N PHE A 78 5.56 -2.76 1.21
CA PHE A 78 5.44 -1.70 0.21
C PHE A 78 5.12 -0.35 0.85
N LEU A 79 5.85 0.69 0.43
CA LEU A 79 5.76 2.04 0.98
C LEU A 79 5.75 3.10 -0.13
N THR A 80 5.11 4.23 0.16
CA THR A 80 5.24 5.47 -0.62
C THR A 80 6.01 6.51 0.17
N THR A 81 6.79 7.34 -0.52
CA THR A 81 7.44 8.50 0.09
C THR A 81 7.71 9.59 -0.93
N VAL A 82 7.79 10.84 -0.47
CA VAL A 82 8.26 11.97 -1.29
C VAL A 82 9.47 12.63 -0.65
N VAL A 83 10.55 12.74 -1.43
CA VAL A 83 11.77 13.44 -1.04
C VAL A 83 11.72 14.87 -1.58
N ASN A 84 11.70 15.85 -0.69
CA ASN A 84 11.90 17.25 -1.06
C ASN A 84 13.40 17.54 -1.15
N THR A 85 13.90 17.93 -2.32
CA THR A 85 15.33 18.20 -2.56
C THR A 85 15.78 19.56 -2.03
N GLY A 86 14.83 20.42 -1.63
CA GLY A 86 15.06 21.67 -0.93
C GLY A 86 15.05 21.51 0.60
N LYS A 87 14.61 22.56 1.30
CA LYS A 87 14.42 22.51 2.76
C LYS A 87 13.04 21.93 3.09
N SER A 88 13.03 20.92 3.96
CA SER A 88 11.80 20.39 4.57
C SER A 88 11.56 21.06 5.91
N GLU A 89 10.31 21.47 6.16
CA GLU A 89 9.87 21.88 7.50
C GLU A 89 9.71 20.65 8.37
N GLU A 90 10.29 20.65 9.57
CA GLU A 90 10.10 19.54 10.52
C GLU A 90 8.62 19.33 10.89
N PRO A 91 8.15 18.08 11.04
CA PRO A 91 6.80 17.81 11.49
C PRO A 91 6.54 18.41 12.87
N LYS A 92 5.48 19.21 12.99
CA LYS A 92 5.01 19.71 14.29
C LYS A 92 4.24 18.60 15.01
N LYS A 93 4.63 18.30 16.24
CA LYS A 93 3.93 17.33 17.13
C LYS A 93 2.84 18.05 17.95
N GLY A 94 1.81 17.31 18.35
CA GLY A 94 0.75 17.80 19.26
C GLY A 94 -0.40 18.54 18.56
N LEU A 95 -1.30 19.11 19.37
CA LEU A 95 -2.43 19.89 18.87
C LEU A 95 -1.95 21.31 18.52
N TYR A 96 -2.22 21.72 17.28
CA TYR A 96 -1.98 23.08 16.80
C TYR A 96 -3.07 23.49 15.81
N PHE A 97 -3.34 24.79 15.78
CA PHE A 97 -4.31 25.43 14.88
C PHE A 97 -3.57 26.09 13.71
N GLY A 98 -4.23 26.15 12.55
CA GLY A 98 -3.65 26.58 11.28
C GLY A 98 -2.77 25.50 10.64
N GLY A 99 -1.99 25.91 9.64
CA GLY A 99 -1.19 24.99 8.83
C GLY A 99 -1.66 24.85 7.38
N ASP A 100 -2.64 25.66 6.98
CA ASP A 100 -3.02 25.86 5.59
C ASP A 100 -1.85 26.42 4.79
N ARG A 101 -1.67 25.90 3.59
CA ARG A 101 -0.67 26.40 2.64
C ARG A 101 -1.39 26.94 1.42
N THR A 102 -1.22 28.23 1.17
CA THR A 102 -1.91 28.95 0.09
C THR A 102 -1.29 28.72 -1.28
N ALA A 103 -0.06 28.18 -1.35
CA ALA A 103 0.64 27.91 -2.59
C ALA A 103 1.40 26.57 -2.53
N PRO A 104 1.57 25.88 -3.67
CA PRO A 104 2.44 24.71 -3.75
C PRO A 104 3.91 25.06 -3.45
N PRO A 105 4.69 24.11 -2.89
CA PRO A 105 6.13 24.28 -2.74
C PRO A 105 6.83 24.58 -4.07
N GLN A 106 7.86 25.42 -4.01
CA GLN A 106 8.69 25.77 -5.18
C GLN A 106 9.93 24.86 -5.32
N SER A 107 10.21 24.03 -4.32
CA SER A 107 11.29 23.06 -4.38
C SER A 107 10.92 21.86 -5.24
N VAL A 108 11.93 21.21 -5.82
CA VAL A 108 11.75 19.95 -6.56
C VAL A 108 11.53 18.81 -5.57
N HIS A 109 10.58 17.95 -5.88
CA HIS A 109 10.20 16.78 -5.11
C HIS A 109 10.39 15.53 -5.97
N GLN A 110 10.76 14.42 -5.34
CA GLN A 110 10.90 13.11 -5.97
C GLN A 110 9.90 12.15 -5.32
N TRP A 111 8.95 11.65 -6.11
CA TRP A 111 7.97 10.66 -5.68
C TRP A 111 8.56 9.28 -5.85
N LYS A 112 8.62 8.53 -4.77
CA LYS A 112 9.30 7.25 -4.70
C LYS A 112 8.41 6.17 -4.12
N VAL A 113 8.57 4.97 -4.66
CA VAL A 113 7.92 3.74 -4.19
C VAL A 113 8.99 2.74 -3.81
N LEU A 114 8.78 2.04 -2.71
CA LEU A 114 9.77 1.14 -2.12
C LEU A 114 9.14 -0.23 -1.85
N CYS A 115 9.97 -1.27 -1.98
CA CYS A 115 9.74 -2.57 -1.40
C CYS A 115 10.87 -2.90 -0.44
N LEU A 116 10.52 -3.21 0.80
CA LEU A 116 11.44 -3.72 1.81
C LEU A 116 11.20 -5.22 2.01
N ASP A 117 12.23 -5.88 2.50
CA ASP A 117 12.16 -7.22 3.08
C ASP A 117 11.55 -7.14 4.48
N LEU A 118 10.49 -7.92 4.75
CA LEU A 118 9.78 -7.90 6.02
C LEU A 118 10.64 -8.42 7.18
N GLY A 119 11.51 -9.39 6.93
CA GLY A 119 12.33 -10.02 7.97
C GLY A 119 13.47 -9.12 8.47
N SER A 120 14.08 -8.36 7.56
CA SER A 120 15.27 -7.54 7.84
C SER A 120 15.04 -6.03 7.80
N GLY A 121 13.98 -5.56 7.15
CA GLY A 121 13.77 -4.14 6.86
C GLY A 121 14.65 -3.58 5.74
N GLU A 122 15.46 -4.43 5.08
CA GLU A 122 16.33 -4.02 3.99
C GLU A 122 15.54 -3.68 2.73
N VAL A 123 16.01 -2.68 1.98
CA VAL A 123 15.38 -2.26 0.73
C VAL A 123 15.68 -3.31 -0.34
N ARG A 124 14.64 -3.99 -0.85
CA ARG A 124 14.75 -4.87 -2.01
C ARG A 124 14.85 -4.06 -3.30
N TRP A 125 14.01 -3.04 -3.42
CA TRP A 125 14.08 -2.07 -4.51
C TRP A 125 13.44 -0.73 -4.14
N GLU A 126 13.88 0.31 -4.84
CA GLU A 126 13.33 1.66 -4.83
C GLU A 126 13.15 2.13 -6.28
N ARG A 127 12.05 2.83 -6.56
CA ARG A 127 11.80 3.47 -7.86
C ARG A 127 11.33 4.89 -7.67
N GLN A 128 11.86 5.81 -8.48
CA GLN A 128 11.34 7.16 -8.62
C GLN A 128 10.30 7.17 -9.75
N VAL A 129 9.04 7.45 -9.42
CA VAL A 129 7.95 7.46 -10.40
C VAL A 129 7.74 8.84 -11.03
N HIS A 130 8.17 9.90 -10.33
CA HIS A 130 8.06 11.28 -10.79
C HIS A 130 9.08 12.18 -10.10
N GLU A 131 9.48 13.25 -10.79
CA GLU A 131 10.27 14.35 -10.25
C GLU A 131 9.76 15.68 -10.80
N GLY A 132 9.57 16.65 -9.92
CA GLY A 132 9.04 17.95 -10.30
C GLY A 132 8.65 18.81 -9.10
N GLN A 133 8.22 20.05 -9.38
CA GLN A 133 7.58 20.86 -8.34
C GLN A 133 6.15 20.34 -8.11
N PRO A 134 5.69 20.19 -6.86
CA PRO A 134 4.31 19.80 -6.62
C PRO A 134 3.34 20.81 -7.24
N LEU A 135 2.32 20.30 -7.93
CA LEU A 135 1.30 21.11 -8.60
C LEU A 135 0.16 21.54 -7.66
N SER A 136 0.15 21.03 -6.42
CA SER A 136 -0.85 21.36 -5.40
C SER A 136 -0.18 21.62 -4.05
N SER A 137 -0.86 22.35 -3.18
CA SER A 137 -0.46 22.48 -1.78
C SER A 137 -1.03 21.35 -0.93
N ILE A 138 -0.47 21.22 0.28
CA ILE A 138 -0.89 20.26 1.31
C ILE A 138 -1.00 21.00 2.64
N HIS A 139 -1.91 20.56 3.50
CA HIS A 139 -1.90 20.98 4.90
C HIS A 139 -0.63 20.45 5.57
N ILE A 140 -0.09 21.11 6.60
CA ILE A 140 1.10 20.62 7.33
C ILE A 140 0.91 19.25 8.02
N LYS A 141 -0.32 18.74 8.09
CA LYS A 141 -0.69 17.41 8.62
C LYS A 141 -0.80 16.33 7.52
N SER A 142 -0.53 16.70 6.26
CA SER A 142 -0.62 15.84 5.09
C SER A 142 0.70 15.88 4.33
N SER A 143 0.96 14.86 3.49
CA SER A 143 2.13 14.71 2.59
C SER A 143 1.66 14.57 1.16
N PHE A 144 2.62 14.69 0.26
CA PHE A 144 2.49 14.24 -1.12
C PHE A 144 2.56 12.71 -1.29
N ALA A 145 2.59 11.92 -0.20
CA ALA A 145 2.60 10.44 -0.16
C ALA A 145 1.64 9.94 0.95
N SER A 146 0.38 10.40 0.91
CA SER A 146 -0.60 10.11 1.97
C SER A 146 -1.47 8.89 1.63
N GLU A 147 -1.60 8.55 0.36
CA GLU A 147 -2.37 7.41 -0.12
C GLU A 147 -1.63 6.10 0.13
N THR A 148 -2.35 5.11 0.66
CA THR A 148 -1.82 3.77 0.92
C THR A 148 -1.87 2.94 -0.37
N ALA A 149 -0.81 2.19 -0.65
CA ALA A 149 -0.78 1.27 -1.79
C ALA A 149 -1.85 0.16 -1.67
N VAL A 150 -2.01 -0.62 -2.73
CA VAL A 150 -2.88 -1.79 -2.74
C VAL A 150 -2.27 -2.91 -3.58
N THR A 151 -2.44 -4.17 -3.18
CA THR A 151 -1.95 -5.34 -3.92
C THR A 151 -2.99 -6.46 -4.02
N ASP A 152 -2.98 -7.17 -5.15
CA ASP A 152 -3.72 -8.42 -5.37
C ASP A 152 -2.86 -9.67 -5.12
N GLY A 153 -1.61 -9.48 -4.68
CA GLY A 153 -0.62 -10.54 -4.48
C GLY A 153 0.20 -10.90 -5.72
N GLU A 154 -0.13 -10.35 -6.89
CA GLU A 154 0.65 -10.48 -8.12
C GLU A 154 1.36 -9.17 -8.48
N ARG A 155 0.67 -8.04 -8.24
CA ARG A 155 1.13 -6.68 -8.50
C ARG A 155 0.83 -5.77 -7.33
N VAL A 156 1.52 -4.65 -7.26
CA VAL A 156 1.27 -3.59 -6.28
C VAL A 156 1.04 -2.27 -7.00
N CYS A 157 -0.06 -1.59 -6.66
CA CYS A 157 -0.42 -0.28 -7.16
C CYS A 157 -0.17 0.76 -6.08
N PHE A 158 0.72 1.71 -6.36
CA PHE A 158 0.99 2.86 -5.53
C PHE A 158 0.18 4.06 -6.03
N CYS A 159 -0.37 4.86 -5.12
CA CYS A 159 -1.16 6.02 -5.47
C CYS A 159 -0.52 7.28 -4.89
N PHE A 160 -0.56 8.35 -5.67
CA PHE A 160 -0.23 9.71 -5.27
C PHE A 160 -1.34 10.60 -5.83
N GLY A 161 -2.29 11.05 -5.01
CA GLY A 161 -3.62 11.43 -5.50
C GLY A 161 -3.66 12.50 -6.58
N ASN A 162 -2.86 13.56 -6.45
CA ASN A 162 -2.71 14.64 -7.43
C ASN A 162 -1.58 14.41 -8.47
N LEU A 163 -1.19 13.16 -8.68
CA LEU A 163 -0.13 12.78 -9.62
C LEU A 163 -0.51 11.54 -10.45
N GLY A 164 -0.96 10.46 -9.81
CA GLY A 164 -1.34 9.25 -10.52
C GLY A 164 -1.30 7.97 -9.69
N ILE A 165 -1.57 6.87 -10.38
CA ILE A 165 -1.49 5.50 -9.87
C ILE A 165 -0.45 4.74 -10.70
N PHE A 166 0.50 4.11 -10.02
CA PHE A 166 1.66 3.45 -10.63
C PHE A 166 1.71 2.00 -10.18
N CYS A 167 1.65 1.07 -11.13
CA CYS A 167 1.58 -0.36 -10.86
C CYS A 167 2.89 -1.05 -11.19
N PHE A 168 3.35 -1.91 -10.28
CA PHE A 168 4.59 -2.64 -10.38
C PHE A 168 4.35 -4.13 -10.13
N ASP A 169 5.17 -4.96 -10.75
CA ASP A 169 5.37 -6.33 -10.28
C ASP A 169 6.20 -6.33 -8.97
N PHE A 170 6.31 -7.48 -8.32
CA PHE A 170 7.04 -7.58 -7.05
C PHE A 170 8.57 -7.52 -7.21
N ALA A 171 9.07 -7.62 -8.44
CA ALA A 171 10.48 -7.38 -8.77
C ALA A 171 10.81 -5.89 -8.96
N GLY A 172 9.80 -5.02 -8.91
CA GLY A 172 9.95 -3.58 -9.05
C GLY A 172 10.04 -3.12 -10.50
N ASN A 173 9.51 -3.89 -11.45
CA ASN A 173 9.31 -3.44 -12.83
C ASN A 173 7.92 -2.79 -12.95
N GLU A 174 7.87 -1.62 -13.58
CA GLU A 174 6.61 -0.94 -13.83
C GLU A 174 5.81 -1.72 -14.88
N VAL A 175 4.55 -2.00 -14.56
CA VAL A 175 3.60 -2.68 -15.46
C VAL A 175 2.77 -1.67 -16.22
N TRP A 176 2.22 -0.67 -15.51
CA TRP A 176 1.44 0.41 -16.09
C TRP A 176 1.41 1.62 -15.15
N ARG A 177 1.06 2.78 -15.71
CA ARG A 177 0.74 3.99 -14.96
C ARG A 177 -0.54 4.63 -15.47
N HIS A 178 -1.27 5.29 -14.57
CA HIS A 178 -2.45 6.09 -14.87
C HIS A 178 -2.27 7.47 -14.24
N GLU A 179 -2.02 8.48 -15.06
CA GLU A 179 -1.78 9.84 -14.58
C GLU A 179 -3.09 10.51 -14.16
N LEU A 180 -3.02 11.29 -13.07
CA LEU A 180 -4.14 12.06 -12.57
C LEU A 180 -3.74 13.54 -12.58
N ALA A 181 -4.62 14.38 -13.13
CA ALA A 181 -4.42 15.81 -13.06
C ALA A 181 -4.53 16.30 -11.61
N ALA A 182 -3.67 17.24 -11.23
CA ALA A 182 -3.75 17.87 -9.91
C ALA A 182 -5.01 18.72 -9.81
N MET A 183 -5.87 18.42 -8.84
CA MET A 183 -7.11 19.15 -8.61
C MET A 183 -7.04 19.98 -7.32
N PRO A 184 -7.71 21.14 -7.28
CA PRO A 184 -7.77 21.96 -6.08
C PRO A 184 -8.52 21.20 -4.98
N MET A 185 -7.92 21.13 -3.79
CA MET A 185 -8.54 20.61 -2.58
C MET A 185 -8.96 21.77 -1.68
N ARG A 186 -9.93 21.52 -0.80
CA ARG A 186 -10.40 22.48 0.20
C ARG A 186 -9.22 23.05 0.96
N PHE A 187 -9.07 24.38 0.90
CA PHE A 187 -7.95 25.14 1.49
C PHE A 187 -6.54 24.63 1.13
N GLY A 188 -6.39 23.87 0.05
CA GLY A 188 -5.11 23.27 -0.31
C GLY A 188 -4.65 22.17 0.66
N TRP A 189 -5.58 21.42 1.25
CA TRP A 189 -5.23 20.39 2.24
C TRP A 189 -4.54 19.15 1.67
N GLY A 190 -4.58 18.97 0.36
CA GLY A 190 -4.03 17.80 -0.33
C GLY A 190 -4.97 16.60 -0.34
N THR A 191 -4.54 15.52 -0.98
CA THR A 191 -5.27 14.26 -1.16
C THR A 191 -4.82 13.21 -0.13
N ALA A 192 -5.63 12.16 0.07
CA ALA A 192 -5.32 11.03 0.96
C ALA A 192 -6.25 9.81 0.78
N ALA A 193 -7.22 9.85 -0.15
CA ALA A 193 -8.04 8.67 -0.44
C ALA A 193 -7.15 7.57 -1.04
N SER A 194 -7.23 6.34 -0.55
CA SER A 194 -6.43 5.22 -1.07
C SER A 194 -7.24 4.42 -2.10
N PRO A 195 -6.61 3.72 -3.05
CA PRO A 195 -7.29 2.81 -3.96
C PRO A 195 -7.78 1.54 -3.26
N ALA A 196 -8.75 0.86 -3.86
CA ALA A 196 -9.22 -0.47 -3.47
C ALA A 196 -9.18 -1.43 -4.67
N LEU A 197 -8.86 -2.70 -4.44
CA LEU A 197 -8.89 -3.75 -5.47
C LEU A 197 -10.05 -4.72 -5.23
N HIS A 198 -10.75 -5.09 -6.29
CA HIS A 198 -11.73 -6.17 -6.26
C HIS A 198 -12.02 -6.71 -7.66
N GLY A 199 -12.06 -8.04 -7.80
CA GLY A 199 -12.50 -8.69 -9.04
C GLY A 199 -11.74 -8.24 -10.30
N GLY A 200 -10.41 -8.07 -10.20
CA GLY A 200 -9.57 -7.60 -11.31
C GLY A 200 -9.72 -6.11 -11.64
N ARG A 201 -10.32 -5.32 -10.75
CA ARG A 201 -10.54 -3.88 -10.92
C ARG A 201 -9.92 -3.08 -9.79
N LEU A 202 -9.42 -1.90 -10.11
CA LEU A 202 -8.96 -0.89 -9.16
C LEU A 202 -9.94 0.27 -9.12
N TYR A 203 -10.35 0.67 -7.92
CA TYR A 203 -11.28 1.75 -7.67
C TYR A 203 -10.56 2.89 -6.94
N TYR A 204 -10.77 4.13 -7.37
CA TYR A 204 -10.19 5.30 -6.73
C TYR A 204 -11.19 6.46 -6.68
N CYS A 205 -11.36 7.04 -5.49
CA CYS A 205 -12.21 8.21 -5.27
C CYS A 205 -11.33 9.47 -5.34
N SER A 206 -11.59 10.31 -6.33
CA SER A 206 -10.89 11.58 -6.55
C SER A 206 -11.86 12.74 -6.32
N ASP A 207 -12.13 13.02 -5.05
CA ASP A 207 -13.08 14.06 -4.66
C ASP A 207 -12.35 15.36 -4.32
N ASN A 208 -12.76 16.44 -4.96
CA ASN A 208 -12.02 17.70 -5.04
C ASN A 208 -12.96 18.91 -5.21
N GLU A 209 -12.41 20.13 -5.28
CA GLU A 209 -13.21 21.35 -5.40
C GLU A 209 -13.67 21.68 -6.83
N GLN A 210 -13.23 20.93 -7.85
CA GLN A 210 -13.63 21.18 -9.25
C GLN A 210 -14.67 20.18 -9.73
N GLN A 211 -14.28 18.91 -9.92
CA GLN A 211 -15.14 17.83 -10.36
C GLN A 211 -14.73 16.53 -9.68
N SER A 212 -15.52 16.12 -8.69
CA SER A 212 -15.32 14.86 -7.98
C SER A 212 -15.72 13.67 -8.84
N SER A 213 -15.02 12.55 -8.68
CA SER A 213 -15.32 11.32 -9.42
C SER A 213 -14.86 10.06 -8.71
N LEU A 214 -15.61 8.97 -8.93
CA LEU A 214 -15.14 7.61 -8.68
C LEU A 214 -14.72 7.01 -10.02
N LEU A 215 -13.47 6.58 -10.12
CA LEU A 215 -12.93 5.91 -11.31
C LEU A 215 -12.72 4.43 -11.06
N CYS A 216 -12.84 3.64 -12.13
CA CYS A 216 -12.53 2.22 -12.15
C CYS A 216 -11.54 1.93 -13.27
N LEU A 217 -10.42 1.32 -12.91
CA LEU A 217 -9.41 0.85 -13.84
C LEU A 217 -9.45 -0.68 -13.91
N ASP A 218 -9.09 -1.22 -15.06
CA ASP A 218 -8.67 -2.61 -15.16
C ASP A 218 -7.35 -2.78 -14.40
N ALA A 219 -7.30 -3.67 -13.40
CA ALA A 219 -6.15 -3.77 -12.49
C ALA A 219 -4.89 -4.30 -13.21
N ALA A 220 -5.07 -5.03 -14.32
CA ALA A 220 -3.97 -5.62 -15.06
C ALA A 220 -3.31 -4.64 -16.04
N THR A 221 -4.08 -3.69 -16.56
CA THR A 221 -3.64 -2.81 -17.64
C THR A 221 -3.62 -1.33 -17.28
N GLY A 222 -4.27 -0.92 -16.19
CA GLY A 222 -4.44 0.48 -15.81
C GLY A 222 -5.43 1.25 -16.70
N LYS A 223 -6.06 0.58 -17.66
CA LYS A 223 -7.04 1.19 -18.57
C LYS A 223 -8.30 1.58 -17.80
N GLU A 224 -8.75 2.81 -17.99
CA GLU A 224 -10.03 3.26 -17.46
C GLU A 224 -11.19 2.46 -18.08
N LEU A 225 -11.95 1.78 -17.23
CA LEU A 225 -13.16 1.05 -17.61
C LEU A 225 -14.38 1.97 -17.58
N TRP A 226 -14.46 2.81 -16.54
CA TRP A 226 -15.48 3.83 -16.40
C TRP A 226 -15.06 4.87 -15.35
N ARG A 227 -15.76 6.01 -15.39
CA ARG A 227 -15.70 7.06 -14.40
C ARG A 227 -17.10 7.62 -14.19
N THR A 228 -17.50 7.79 -12.94
CA THR A 228 -18.76 8.44 -12.58
C THR A 228 -18.47 9.73 -11.86
N ALA A 229 -19.20 10.79 -12.24
CA ALA A 229 -19.21 12.03 -11.50
C ALA A 229 -19.79 11.81 -10.10
N ARG A 230 -19.32 12.61 -9.14
CA ARG A 230 -19.83 12.69 -7.77
C ARG A 230 -20.16 14.14 -7.45
N ASP A 231 -21.21 14.36 -6.68
CA ASP A 231 -21.66 15.70 -6.28
C ASP A 231 -20.92 16.22 -5.03
N ASP A 232 -20.10 15.38 -4.40
CA ASP A 232 -19.27 15.74 -3.26
C ASP A 232 -18.19 16.77 -3.63
N ARG A 233 -17.76 17.56 -2.65
CA ARG A 233 -16.53 18.37 -2.70
C ARG A 233 -15.38 17.60 -2.06
N SER A 234 -14.28 18.28 -1.73
CA SER A 234 -13.10 17.63 -1.15
C SER A 234 -13.44 16.66 -0.01
N ASN A 235 -13.02 15.41 -0.19
CA ASN A 235 -13.01 14.41 0.86
C ASN A 235 -11.79 13.48 0.70
N TRP A 236 -11.63 12.58 1.65
CA TRP A 236 -10.50 11.64 1.74
C TRP A 236 -11.02 10.21 1.85
N SER A 237 -12.17 9.95 1.22
CA SER A 237 -12.91 8.70 1.36
C SER A 237 -12.28 7.59 0.52
N THR A 238 -11.63 6.64 1.19
CA THR A 238 -11.15 5.42 0.54
C THR A 238 -12.34 4.52 0.17
N PRO A 239 -12.49 4.05 -1.07
CA PRO A 239 -13.56 3.12 -1.45
C PRO A 239 -13.55 1.86 -0.60
N PHE A 240 -14.74 1.35 -0.30
CA PHE A 240 -14.92 0.09 0.43
C PHE A 240 -15.86 -0.82 -0.37
N VAL A 241 -15.41 -2.05 -0.62
CA VAL A 241 -16.17 -3.04 -1.37
C VAL A 241 -17.02 -3.83 -0.39
N TRP A 242 -18.33 -3.62 -0.45
CA TRP A 242 -19.31 -4.37 0.33
C TRP A 242 -19.81 -5.58 -0.47
N GLN A 243 -19.77 -6.76 0.13
CA GLN A 243 -20.31 -8.00 -0.42
C GLN A 243 -21.42 -8.50 0.52
N HIS A 244 -22.56 -8.84 -0.05
CA HIS A 244 -23.70 -9.41 0.66
C HIS A 244 -23.56 -10.93 0.83
#